data_AF-A0A815ERU0-F1
#
_entry.id   AF-A0A815ERU0-F1
#
_cell.length_a   1.000
_cell.length_b   1.000
_cell.length_c   1.000
_cell.angle_alpha   90.00
_cell.angle_beta   90.00
_cell.angle_gamma   90.00
#
_symmetry.space_group_name_H-M   'P 1'
#
loop_
_entity.id
_entity.type
_entity.pdbx_description
1 polymer ?
#
loop_
_entity_poly.entity_id
_entity_poly.type
_entity_poly.pdbx_seq_one_letter_code
_entity_poly.pdbx_strand_id
1 'polypeptide(L)'
;MNNNSNSKHLFLSSFIDNITNNLSRSKNNYQYSDSVKRFAPLLYILGGKLTYELVRINLVGALPHLSTLNKLISSTDLSIKEGEFQFDRLKQYLNSTDVQFGFASEDCTSVIRKIKYDVSTNSFIGFSTPLANGIPIAQYYQTDSFEKLKDWFSTINKAPLVNIHMFQPLPSICTTSSSPFLISAYSVDNTFTANDILRR
;
A
#
# COMPACT_ATOMS: atom_id res chain seq x y z
N MET A 1 -27.71 21.07 30.68
CA MET A 1 -27.67 20.27 29.44
C MET A 1 -26.22 20.25 28.95
N ASN A 2 -25.47 19.19 29.25
CA ASN A 2 -24.03 19.10 29.00
C ASN A 2 -23.75 17.78 28.26
N ASN A 3 -23.94 17.77 26.93
CA ASN A 3 -23.81 16.57 26.09
C ASN A 3 -22.60 16.61 25.13
N ASN A 4 -21.60 17.48 25.36
CA ASN A 4 -20.47 17.66 24.43
C ASN A 4 -19.13 17.05 24.89
N SER A 5 -19.06 16.37 26.04
CA SER A 5 -17.81 15.72 26.51
C SER A 5 -17.64 14.26 26.05
N ASN A 6 -18.72 13.59 25.64
CA ASN A 6 -18.68 12.14 25.33
C ASN A 6 -18.00 11.78 24.00
N SER A 7 -17.79 12.72 23.07
CA SER A 7 -17.20 12.37 21.76
C SER A 7 -15.66 12.36 21.75
N LYS A 8 -14.99 13.08 22.66
CA LYS A 8 -13.53 13.29 22.61
C LYS A 8 -12.69 12.03 22.90
N HIS A 9 -13.29 11.00 23.49
CA HIS A 9 -12.58 9.77 23.88
C HIS A 9 -13.19 8.50 23.29
N LEU A 10 -13.96 8.61 22.20
CA LEU A 10 -14.63 7.46 21.56
C LEU A 10 -13.67 6.31 21.25
N PHE A 11 -12.49 6.61 20.68
CA PHE A 11 -11.48 5.59 20.43
C PHE A 11 -10.94 5.01 21.72
N LEU A 12 -10.54 5.85 22.68
CA LEU A 12 -9.93 5.40 23.93
C LEU A 12 -10.89 4.51 24.74
N SER A 13 -12.17 4.90 24.84
CA SER A 13 -13.21 4.07 25.46
C SER A 13 -13.34 2.74 24.73
N SER A 14 -13.50 2.76 23.39
CA SER A 14 -13.60 1.54 22.59
C SER A 14 -12.36 0.64 22.72
N PHE A 15 -11.18 1.23 22.88
CA PHE A 15 -9.92 0.52 23.07
C PHE A 15 -9.84 -0.15 24.44
N ILE A 16 -10.18 0.57 25.51
CA ILE A 16 -10.24 0.03 26.88
C ILE A 16 -11.30 -1.07 27.00
N ASP A 17 -12.48 -0.86 26.40
CA ASP A 17 -13.54 -1.86 26.35
C ASP A 17 -13.07 -3.11 25.60
N ASN A 18 -12.32 -2.94 24.51
CA ASN A 18 -11.77 -4.08 23.77
C ASN A 18 -10.81 -4.90 24.62
N ILE A 19 -9.88 -4.25 25.33
CA ILE A 19 -8.95 -4.90 26.24
C ILE A 19 -9.71 -5.66 27.33
N THR A 20 -10.63 -4.98 28.03
CA THR A 20 -11.39 -5.55 29.15
C THR A 20 -12.18 -6.78 28.71
N ASN A 21 -12.84 -6.70 27.55
CA ASN A 21 -13.57 -7.83 26.97
C ASN A 21 -12.67 -8.97 26.50
N ASN A 22 -11.44 -8.69 26.05
CA ASN A 22 -10.51 -9.73 25.66
C ASN A 22 -9.85 -10.39 26.88
N LEU A 23 -9.61 -9.66 27.96
CA LEU A 23 -9.07 -10.23 29.20
C LEU A 23 -10.03 -11.22 29.86
N SER A 24 -11.34 -11.09 29.66
CA SER A 24 -12.32 -12.09 30.10
C SER A 24 -12.43 -13.31 29.18
N ARG A 25 -11.76 -13.30 28.02
CA ARG A 25 -11.77 -14.38 27.03
C ARG A 25 -10.48 -15.19 27.09
N SER A 26 -10.55 -16.44 26.64
CA SER A 26 -9.35 -17.24 26.40
C SER A 26 -8.50 -16.60 25.29
N LYS A 27 -7.16 -16.70 25.39
CA LYS A 27 -6.20 -16.11 24.44
C LYS A 27 -6.48 -16.38 22.95
N ASN A 28 -7.06 -17.55 22.64
CA ASN A 28 -7.37 -17.94 21.26
C ASN A 28 -8.68 -17.34 20.72
N ASN A 29 -9.47 -16.65 21.56
CA ASN A 29 -10.80 -16.12 21.23
C ASN A 29 -10.86 -14.60 21.36
N TYR A 30 -9.71 -13.92 21.29
CA TYR A 30 -9.69 -12.45 21.25
C TYR A 30 -10.40 -11.95 20.00
N GLN A 31 -11.23 -10.92 20.18
CA GLN A 31 -11.87 -10.22 19.06
C GLN A 31 -11.60 -8.74 19.18
N TYR A 32 -11.41 -8.12 18.03
CA TYR A 32 -11.00 -6.73 17.93
C TYR A 32 -12.14 -5.92 17.34
N SER A 33 -12.45 -4.77 17.95
CA SER A 33 -13.39 -3.81 17.38
C SER A 33 -12.82 -3.23 16.08
N ASP A 34 -13.68 -2.69 15.23
CA ASP A 34 -13.22 -2.12 13.95
C ASP A 34 -12.30 -0.92 14.14
N SER A 35 -12.50 -0.14 15.21
CA SER A 35 -11.58 0.92 15.63
C SER A 35 -10.16 0.38 15.89
N VAL A 36 -10.05 -0.73 16.63
CA VAL A 36 -8.76 -1.39 16.90
C VAL A 36 -8.16 -1.96 15.62
N LYS A 37 -8.97 -2.61 14.77
CA LYS A 37 -8.52 -3.16 13.49
C LYS A 37 -8.01 -2.09 12.53
N ARG A 38 -8.56 -0.88 12.56
CA ARG A 38 -8.07 0.28 11.77
C ARG A 38 -6.82 0.90 12.37
N PHE A 39 -6.75 0.99 13.69
CA PHE A 39 -5.59 1.55 14.40
C PHE A 39 -4.35 0.67 14.30
N ALA A 40 -4.50 -0.65 14.38
CA ALA A 40 -3.37 -1.58 14.45
C ALA A 40 -2.43 -1.50 13.22
N PRO A 41 -2.91 -1.49 11.95
CA PRO A 41 -2.07 -1.25 10.77
C PRO A 41 -1.34 0.07 10.82
N LEU A 42 -1.98 1.16 11.26
CA LEU A 42 -1.36 2.48 11.35
C LEU A 42 -0.20 2.47 12.34
N LEU A 43 -0.40 1.90 13.53
CA LEU A 43 0.66 1.75 14.53
C LEU A 43 1.83 0.92 13.99
N TYR A 44 1.55 -0.14 13.25
CA TYR A 44 2.59 -0.98 12.65
C TYR A 44 3.37 -0.28 11.53
N ILE A 45 2.68 0.44 10.65
CA ILE A 45 3.29 1.13 9.51
C ILE A 45 4.14 2.32 10.00
N LEU A 46 3.61 3.13 10.92
CA LEU A 46 4.28 4.32 11.42
C LEU A 46 5.32 4.01 12.51
N GLY A 47 4.99 3.12 13.44
CA GLY A 47 5.86 2.76 14.56
C GLY A 47 6.83 1.61 14.26
N GLY A 48 6.59 0.84 13.20
CA GLY A 48 7.37 -0.35 12.87
C GLY A 48 7.02 -1.58 13.72
N LYS A 49 7.57 -2.73 13.29
CA LYS A 49 7.30 -4.04 13.91
C LYS A 49 7.65 -4.10 15.39
N LEU A 50 8.79 -3.54 15.80
CA LEU A 50 9.26 -3.60 17.18
C LEU A 50 8.34 -2.82 18.13
N THR A 51 7.97 -1.60 17.74
CA THR A 51 7.02 -0.77 18.50
C THR A 51 5.67 -1.46 18.63
N TYR A 52 5.16 -2.02 17.52
CA TYR A 52 3.90 -2.74 17.52
C TYR A 52 3.92 -3.94 18.49
N GLU A 53 4.95 -4.79 18.39
CA GLU A 53 5.08 -5.96 19.27
C GLU A 53 5.28 -5.57 20.74
N LEU A 54 6.04 -4.52 21.01
CA LEU A 54 6.22 -3.99 22.36
C LEU A 54 4.87 -3.62 22.98
N VAL A 55 4.04 -2.86 22.26
CA VAL A 55 2.70 -2.48 22.75
C VAL A 55 1.81 -3.72 22.90
N ARG A 56 1.81 -4.62 21.91
CA ARG A 56 0.96 -5.84 21.92
C ARG A 56 1.27 -6.76 23.10
N ILE A 57 2.56 -6.94 23.43
CA ILE A 57 2.99 -7.84 24.51
C ILE A 57 2.71 -7.22 25.88
N ASN A 58 2.91 -5.90 26.04
CA ASN A 58 2.69 -5.21 27.31
C ASN A 58 1.21 -4.88 27.57
N LEU A 59 0.39 -4.73 26.53
CA LEU A 59 -1.06 -4.53 26.63
C LEU A 59 -1.79 -5.77 26.08
N VAL A 60 -1.83 -6.82 26.89
CA VAL A 60 -2.44 -8.10 26.51
C VAL A 60 -3.91 -7.91 26.11
N GLY A 61 -4.28 -8.45 24.95
CA GLY A 61 -5.65 -8.36 24.42
C GLY A 61 -5.96 -7.03 23.70
N ALA A 62 -5.03 -6.08 23.67
CA ALA A 62 -5.25 -4.77 23.05
C ALA A 62 -5.10 -4.75 21.53
N LEU A 63 -4.13 -5.51 21.00
CA LEU A 63 -3.76 -5.50 19.60
C LEU A 63 -3.80 -6.91 18.98
N PRO A 64 -4.15 -7.04 17.70
CA PRO A 64 -4.08 -8.30 16.98
C PRO A 64 -2.67 -8.91 16.93
N HIS A 65 -2.60 -10.23 16.76
CA HIS A 65 -1.35 -10.89 16.40
C HIS A 65 -0.91 -10.50 14.98
N LEU A 66 0.40 -10.57 14.69
CA LEU A 66 0.96 -10.20 13.37
C LEU A 66 0.33 -10.95 12.19
N SER A 67 -0.09 -12.20 12.39
CA SER A 67 -0.79 -12.96 11.36
C SER A 67 -2.14 -12.34 10.99
N THR A 68 -2.92 -11.92 11.99
CA THR A 68 -4.19 -11.21 11.81
C THR A 68 -3.95 -9.82 11.23
N LEU A 69 -2.91 -9.12 11.70
CA LEU A 69 -2.52 -7.82 11.18
C LEU A 69 -2.16 -7.88 9.69
N ASN A 70 -1.35 -8.86 9.28
CA ASN A 70 -0.99 -9.05 7.88
C ASN A 70 -2.22 -9.34 7.03
N LYS A 71 -3.17 -10.15 7.53
CA LYS A 71 -4.46 -10.35 6.85
C LYS A 71 -5.24 -9.06 6.70
N LEU A 72 -5.30 -8.21 7.75
CA LEU A 72 -5.95 -6.91 7.69
C LEU A 72 -5.31 -6.02 6.63
N ILE A 73 -3.98 -5.92 6.60
CA ILE A 73 -3.24 -5.14 5.60
C ILE A 73 -3.50 -5.70 4.20
N SER A 74 -3.35 -7.01 3.99
CA SER A 74 -3.58 -7.66 2.69
C SER A 74 -5.04 -7.62 2.23
N SER A 75 -6.00 -7.50 3.15
CA SER A 75 -7.42 -7.34 2.82
C SER A 75 -7.80 -5.92 2.40
N THR A 76 -6.92 -4.94 2.64
CA THR A 76 -7.13 -3.61 2.06
C THR A 76 -6.89 -3.69 0.57
N ASP A 77 -7.82 -3.16 -0.23
CA ASP A 77 -7.69 -3.07 -1.69
C ASP A 77 -6.52 -2.14 -2.12
N LEU A 78 -5.68 -1.67 -1.20
CA LEU A 78 -4.62 -0.71 -1.44
C LEU A 78 -3.36 -1.33 -2.08
N SER A 79 -3.43 -2.57 -2.59
CA SER A 79 -2.30 -3.18 -3.27
C SER A 79 -2.01 -2.45 -4.58
N ILE A 80 -0.76 -2.02 -4.73
CA ILE A 80 -0.27 -1.40 -5.97
C ILE A 80 0.20 -2.52 -6.90
N LYS A 81 -0.29 -2.50 -8.13
CA LYS A 81 0.12 -3.43 -9.18
C LYS A 81 1.17 -2.76 -10.06
N GLU A 82 2.19 -3.53 -10.44
CA GLU A 82 3.28 -3.03 -11.27
C GLU A 82 2.78 -2.59 -12.65
N GLY A 83 3.11 -1.36 -13.03
CA GLY A 83 2.76 -0.76 -14.32
C GLY A 83 1.30 -0.32 -14.47
N GLU A 84 0.46 -0.48 -13.44
CA GLU A 84 -0.94 -0.07 -13.48
C GLU A 84 -1.13 1.35 -12.95
N PHE A 85 -1.70 2.23 -13.77
CA PHE A 85 -2.01 3.61 -13.37
C PHE A 85 -3.35 3.69 -12.65
N GLN A 86 -3.32 4.15 -11.40
CA GLN A 86 -4.50 4.21 -10.53
C GLN A 86 -5.28 5.53 -10.67
N PHE A 87 -5.62 5.94 -11.90
CA PHE A 87 -6.31 7.22 -12.14
C PHE A 87 -7.71 7.30 -11.51
N ASP A 88 -8.46 6.20 -11.49
CA ASP A 88 -9.78 6.16 -10.85
C ASP A 88 -9.70 6.39 -9.34
N ARG A 89 -8.67 5.83 -8.69
CA ARG A 89 -8.41 6.05 -7.27
C ARG A 89 -7.90 7.44 -6.98
N LEU A 90 -7.04 7.98 -7.85
CA LEU A 90 -6.63 9.38 -7.76
C LEU A 90 -7.88 10.29 -7.81
N LYS A 91 -8.81 10.05 -8.74
CA LYS A 91 -10.07 10.81 -8.82
C LYS A 91 -10.91 10.69 -7.55
N GLN A 92 -11.06 9.49 -7.00
CA GLN A 92 -11.77 9.27 -5.74
C GLN A 92 -11.09 10.01 -4.57
N TYR A 93 -9.76 9.95 -4.50
CA TYR A 93 -8.97 10.64 -3.50
C TYR A 93 -9.17 12.15 -3.57
N LEU A 94 -9.04 12.75 -4.76
CA LEU A 94 -9.24 14.18 -4.99
C LEU A 94 -10.65 14.65 -4.63
N ASN A 95 -11.67 13.88 -5.00
CA ASN A 95 -13.06 14.16 -4.63
C ASN A 95 -13.26 14.08 -3.10
N SER A 96 -12.60 13.15 -2.41
CA SER A 96 -12.72 13.00 -0.96
C SER A 96 -12.07 14.15 -0.17
N THR A 97 -11.10 14.83 -0.79
CA THR A 97 -10.37 15.96 -0.20
C THR A 97 -10.84 17.33 -0.70
N ASP A 98 -11.81 17.37 -1.61
CA ASP A 98 -12.26 18.60 -2.29
C ASP A 98 -11.09 19.38 -2.93
N VAL A 99 -10.19 18.63 -3.59
CA VAL A 99 -9.04 19.20 -4.30
C VAL A 99 -9.18 18.93 -5.79
N GLN A 100 -9.04 19.97 -6.62
CA GLN A 100 -9.20 19.86 -8.06
C GLN A 100 -7.88 19.82 -8.83
N PHE A 101 -6.80 20.35 -8.25
CA PHE A 101 -5.54 20.55 -8.94
C PHE A 101 -4.36 20.00 -8.13
N GLY A 102 -3.29 19.66 -8.84
CA GLY A 102 -2.06 19.16 -8.24
C GLY A 102 -0.97 19.04 -9.29
N PHE A 103 0.22 18.67 -8.84
CA PHE A 103 1.37 18.43 -9.70
C PHE A 103 1.61 16.93 -9.85
N ALA A 104 1.80 16.48 -11.08
CA ALA A 104 2.33 15.15 -11.34
C ALA A 104 3.86 15.24 -11.45
N SER A 105 4.55 14.27 -10.86
CA SER A 105 6.00 14.14 -11.00
C SER A 105 6.35 12.69 -11.32
N GLU A 106 7.37 12.53 -12.15
CA GLU A 106 7.98 11.25 -12.47
C GLU A 106 9.43 11.28 -11.96
N ASP A 107 9.84 10.21 -11.29
CA ASP A 107 11.24 10.03 -10.88
C ASP A 107 11.61 8.55 -10.91
N CYS A 108 12.90 8.27 -11.06
CA CYS A 108 13.42 6.92 -11.20
C CYS A 108 14.48 6.66 -10.13
N THR A 109 14.31 5.59 -9.36
CA THR A 109 15.18 5.26 -8.23
C THR A 109 15.79 3.87 -8.35
N SER A 110 17.01 3.72 -7.84
CA SER A 110 17.70 2.42 -7.82
C SER A 110 17.10 1.48 -6.77
N VAL A 111 16.97 0.21 -7.12
CA VAL A 111 16.42 -0.82 -6.23
C VAL A 111 17.34 -2.04 -6.12
N ILE A 112 17.18 -2.79 -5.04
CA ILE A 112 17.83 -4.10 -4.91
C ILE A 112 17.18 -5.04 -5.92
N ARG A 113 17.99 -5.51 -6.87
CA ARG A 113 17.56 -6.40 -7.96
C ARG A 113 17.03 -7.72 -7.40
N LYS A 114 15.72 -7.86 -7.34
CA LYS A 114 15.06 -9.05 -6.81
C LYS A 114 13.83 -9.38 -7.64
N ILE A 115 13.72 -10.65 -8.01
CA ILE A 115 12.50 -11.19 -8.62
C ILE A 115 11.64 -11.79 -7.52
N LYS A 116 10.35 -11.47 -7.56
CA LYS A 116 9.35 -12.04 -6.68
C LYS A 116 8.24 -12.65 -7.54
N TYR A 117 7.89 -13.90 -7.26
CA TYR A 117 6.72 -14.52 -7.82
C TYR A 117 5.48 -14.12 -7.00
N ASP A 118 4.43 -13.68 -7.69
CA ASP A 118 3.11 -13.43 -7.11
C ASP A 118 2.17 -14.58 -7.47
N VAL A 119 1.84 -15.38 -6.45
CA VAL A 119 0.96 -16.55 -6.57
C VAL A 119 -0.46 -16.13 -6.94
N SER A 120 -0.91 -14.93 -6.54
CA SER A 120 -2.29 -14.50 -6.74
C SER A 120 -2.61 -14.18 -8.20
N THR A 121 -1.61 -13.67 -8.93
CA THR A 121 -1.71 -13.28 -10.33
C THR A 121 -0.97 -14.23 -11.26
N ASN A 122 -0.28 -15.23 -10.72
CA ASN A 122 0.58 -16.15 -11.49
C ASN A 122 1.58 -15.37 -12.37
N SER A 123 2.32 -14.45 -11.73
CA SER A 123 3.20 -13.51 -12.42
C SER A 123 4.52 -13.28 -11.69
N PHE A 124 5.51 -12.76 -12.42
CA PHE A 124 6.75 -12.24 -11.83
C PHE A 124 6.73 -10.72 -11.72
N ILE A 125 7.29 -10.22 -10.62
CA ILE A 125 7.53 -8.81 -10.33
C ILE A 125 9.04 -8.59 -10.20
N GLY A 126 9.54 -7.49 -10.76
CA GLY A 126 10.94 -7.05 -10.63
C GLY A 126 11.82 -7.29 -11.87
N PHE A 127 11.24 -7.72 -12.98
CA PHE A 127 11.86 -7.63 -14.31
C PHE A 127 11.64 -6.25 -14.92
N SER A 128 12.44 -5.84 -15.90
CA SER A 128 12.16 -4.62 -16.65
C SER A 128 10.80 -4.75 -17.37
N THR A 129 9.87 -3.84 -17.09
CA THR A 129 8.53 -3.85 -17.67
C THR A 129 8.57 -3.28 -19.09
N PRO A 130 8.12 -4.04 -20.11
CA PRO A 130 8.05 -3.53 -21.47
C PRO A 130 7.12 -2.33 -21.59
N LEU A 131 7.46 -1.39 -22.47
CA LEU A 131 6.66 -0.21 -22.75
C LEU A 131 5.96 -0.34 -24.10
N ALA A 132 4.71 0.09 -24.18
CA ALA A 132 3.96 0.30 -25.42
C ALA A 132 3.64 1.79 -25.54
N ASN A 133 4.26 2.48 -26.51
CA ASN A 133 4.16 3.93 -26.68
C ASN A 133 4.50 4.72 -25.39
N GLY A 134 5.59 4.34 -24.73
CA GLY A 134 6.00 5.00 -23.48
C GLY A 134 5.29 4.51 -22.22
N ILE A 135 4.12 3.89 -22.34
CA ILE A 135 3.32 3.41 -21.21
C ILE A 135 3.70 1.96 -20.86
N PRO A 136 3.93 1.62 -19.58
CA PRO A 136 4.19 0.23 -19.16
C PRO A 136 3.01 -0.69 -19.48
N ILE A 137 3.32 -1.89 -19.95
CA ILE A 137 2.32 -2.95 -20.13
C ILE A 137 2.12 -3.63 -18.79
N ALA A 138 1.02 -3.30 -18.10
CA ALA A 138 0.66 -3.91 -16.83
C ALA A 138 0.57 -5.44 -16.95
N GLN A 139 1.07 -6.15 -15.93
CA GLN A 139 1.00 -7.62 -15.83
C GLN A 139 1.63 -8.36 -17.02
N TYR A 140 2.63 -7.78 -17.70
CA TYR A 140 3.27 -8.41 -18.87
C TYR A 140 3.82 -9.82 -18.59
N TYR A 141 4.40 -10.03 -17.41
CA TYR A 141 4.97 -11.32 -16.99
C TYR A 141 3.96 -12.23 -16.27
N GLN A 142 2.68 -12.16 -16.66
CA GLN A 142 1.63 -13.06 -16.21
C GLN A 142 1.43 -14.21 -17.21
N THR A 143 1.34 -15.45 -16.71
CA THR A 143 1.09 -16.61 -17.57
C THR A 143 0.69 -17.85 -16.77
N ASP A 144 -0.13 -18.71 -17.37
CA ASP A 144 -0.46 -20.03 -16.80
C ASP A 144 0.54 -21.14 -17.18
N SER A 145 1.60 -20.81 -17.92
CA SER A 145 2.61 -21.79 -18.37
C SER A 145 3.87 -21.75 -17.50
N PHE A 146 4.16 -22.87 -16.82
CA PHE A 146 5.41 -23.03 -16.08
C PHE A 146 6.65 -22.88 -16.96
N GLU A 147 6.63 -23.41 -18.19
CA GLU A 147 7.78 -23.29 -19.10
C GLU A 147 8.07 -21.83 -19.46
N LYS A 148 7.00 -21.01 -19.61
CA LYS A 148 7.15 -19.58 -19.88
C LYS A 148 7.70 -18.83 -18.67
N LEU A 149 7.24 -19.17 -17.45
CA LEU A 149 7.82 -18.64 -16.21
C LEU A 149 9.31 -18.99 -16.10
N LYS A 150 9.67 -20.25 -16.35
CA LYS A 150 11.04 -20.74 -16.30
C LYS A 150 11.94 -20.04 -17.33
N ASP A 151 11.43 -19.85 -18.55
CA ASP A 151 12.11 -19.10 -19.60
C ASP A 151 12.39 -17.66 -19.15
N TRP A 152 11.36 -16.92 -18.74
CA TRP A 152 11.50 -15.55 -18.27
C TRP A 152 12.48 -15.40 -17.11
N PHE A 153 12.43 -16.32 -16.14
CA PHE A 153 13.34 -16.30 -15.00
C PHE A 153 14.80 -16.49 -15.39
N SER A 154 15.06 -17.21 -16.48
CA SER A 154 16.41 -17.53 -16.95
C SER A 154 16.95 -16.49 -17.93
N THR A 155 16.08 -15.84 -18.71
CA THR A 155 16.48 -14.98 -19.83
C THR A 155 16.33 -13.49 -19.56
N ILE A 156 15.38 -13.09 -18.71
CA ILE A 156 15.05 -11.67 -18.52
C ILE A 156 15.89 -11.06 -17.40
N ASN A 157 16.43 -9.88 -17.67
CA ASN A 157 17.22 -9.13 -16.71
C ASN A 157 16.36 -8.58 -15.59
N LYS A 158 16.88 -8.71 -14.36
CA LYS A 158 16.31 -8.07 -13.17
C LYS A 158 16.44 -6.56 -13.30
N ALA A 159 15.37 -5.84 -13.01
CA ALA A 159 15.37 -4.40 -13.13
C ALA A 159 16.28 -3.75 -12.07
N PRO A 160 17.23 -2.90 -12.47
CA PRO A 160 18.03 -2.10 -11.55
C PRO A 160 17.27 -0.91 -10.96
N LEU A 161 16.20 -0.46 -11.62
CA LEU A 161 15.51 0.77 -11.31
C LEU A 161 14.00 0.55 -11.21
N VAL A 162 13.32 1.43 -10.47
CA VAL A 162 11.87 1.56 -10.47
C VAL A 162 11.52 2.99 -10.82
N ASN A 163 10.70 3.15 -11.84
CA ASN A 163 10.08 4.43 -12.19
C ASN A 163 8.82 4.63 -11.36
N ILE A 164 8.63 5.84 -10.84
CA ILE A 164 7.58 6.18 -9.89
C ILE A 164 6.86 7.43 -10.39
N HIS A 165 5.53 7.35 -10.47
CA HIS A 165 4.65 8.47 -10.79
C HIS A 165 3.88 8.89 -9.55
N MET A 166 4.14 10.11 -9.09
CA MET A 166 3.47 10.69 -7.93
C MET A 166 2.55 11.83 -8.36
N PHE A 167 1.47 12.03 -7.61
CA PHE A 167 0.61 13.20 -7.68
C PHE A 167 0.63 13.92 -6.34
N GLN A 168 1.01 15.20 -6.33
CA GLN A 168 0.92 16.06 -5.16
C GLN A 168 -0.29 16.97 -5.31
N PRO A 169 -1.38 16.77 -4.55
CA PRO A 169 -2.51 17.69 -4.57
C PRO A 169 -2.09 19.06 -4.02
N LEU A 170 -2.63 20.12 -4.62
CA LEU A 170 -2.48 21.47 -4.09
C LEU A 170 -3.40 21.65 -2.87
N PRO A 171 -2.92 22.26 -1.79
CA PRO A 171 -3.77 22.57 -0.64
C PRO A 171 -4.95 23.45 -1.07
N SER A 172 -6.18 23.05 -0.75
CA SER A 172 -7.33 23.96 -0.81
C SER A 172 -7.39 24.83 0.44
N ILE A 173 -8.21 25.89 0.41
CA ILE A 173 -8.46 26.77 1.57
C ILE A 173 -8.92 25.96 2.80
N CYS A 174 -9.53 24.80 2.60
CA CYS A 174 -10.10 23.93 3.64
C CYS A 174 -9.16 22.80 4.08
N THR A 175 -8.03 22.56 3.41
CA THR A 175 -7.12 21.44 3.70
C THR A 175 -5.70 21.94 3.94
N THR A 176 -5.20 21.78 5.16
CA THR A 176 -3.86 22.27 5.53
C THR A 176 -2.70 21.38 5.05
N SER A 177 -2.98 20.12 4.68
CA SER A 177 -1.99 19.20 4.13
C SER A 177 -2.67 18.06 3.37
N SER A 178 -2.32 17.89 2.10
CA SER A 178 -2.75 16.75 1.28
C SER A 178 -1.54 15.84 1.04
N SER A 179 -1.67 14.56 1.40
CA SER A 179 -0.63 13.58 1.18
C SER A 179 -0.38 13.33 -0.31
N PRO A 180 0.88 13.16 -0.74
CA PRO A 180 1.16 12.71 -2.10
C PRO A 180 0.48 11.36 -2.38
N PHE A 181 -0.01 11.18 -3.60
CA PHE A 181 -0.64 9.96 -4.07
C PHE A 181 0.27 9.25 -5.09
N LEU A 182 0.57 7.97 -4.86
CA LEU A 182 1.33 7.15 -5.80
C LEU A 182 0.39 6.65 -6.91
N ILE A 183 0.56 7.17 -8.13
CA ILE A 183 -0.27 6.82 -9.29
C ILE A 183 0.13 5.45 -9.84
N SER A 184 1.42 5.26 -10.09
CA SER A 184 1.98 4.06 -10.73
C SER A 184 3.44 3.88 -10.33
N ALA A 185 3.88 2.64 -10.26
CA ALA A 185 5.29 2.29 -10.16
C ALA A 185 5.58 1.07 -11.03
N TYR A 186 6.71 1.08 -11.73
CA TYR A 186 7.13 -0.06 -12.52
C TYR A 186 8.65 -0.15 -12.68
N SER A 187 9.12 -1.39 -12.78
CA SER A 187 10.52 -1.72 -12.93
C SER A 187 11.05 -1.37 -14.32
N VAL A 188 12.24 -0.79 -14.39
CA VAL A 188 12.91 -0.40 -15.66
C VAL A 188 14.42 -0.66 -15.61
N ASP A 189 15.06 -0.67 -16.78
CA ASP A 189 16.50 -0.90 -16.96
C ASP A 189 17.23 0.26 -17.66
N ASN A 190 16.62 1.45 -17.69
CA ASN A 190 17.15 2.67 -18.33
C ASN A 190 17.40 2.55 -19.84
N THR A 191 16.76 1.59 -20.52
CA THR A 191 16.90 1.41 -21.98
C THR A 191 15.85 2.16 -22.80
N PHE A 192 14.88 2.83 -22.15
CA PHE A 192 13.83 3.59 -22.83
C PHE A 192 14.37 4.87 -23.48
N THR A 193 13.78 5.24 -24.60
CA THR A 193 14.25 6.34 -25.44
C THR A 193 13.53 7.65 -25.11
N ALA A 194 14.06 8.78 -25.61
CA ALA A 194 13.36 10.06 -25.53
C ALA A 194 11.96 10.02 -26.19
N ASN A 195 11.78 9.21 -27.23
CA ASN A 195 10.47 9.02 -27.86
C ASN A 195 9.48 8.31 -26.93
N ASP A 196 9.96 7.37 -26.11
CA ASP A 196 9.12 6.71 -25.12
C ASP A 196 8.66 7.70 -24.05
N ILE A 197 9.53 8.65 -23.66
CA ILE A 197 9.16 9.71 -22.70
C ILE A 197 8.12 10.66 -23.30
N LEU A 198 8.32 11.10 -24.54
CA LEU A 198 7.42 12.07 -25.21
C LEU A 198 6.02 11.52 -25.50
N ARG A 199 5.85 10.19 -25.53
CA ARG A 199 4.57 9.53 -25.83
C ARG A 199 3.75 9.16 -24.59
N ARG A 200 4.29 9.35 -23.39
CA ARG A 200 3.62 9.05 -22.12
C ARG A 200 2.47 10.01 -21.81
#